data_AF-D2KUY5-F1
#
_entry.id   AF-D2KUY5-F1
#
_cell.length_a   1.000
_cell.length_b   1.000
_cell.length_c   1.000
_cell.angle_alpha   90.00
_cell.angle_beta   90.00
_cell.angle_gamma   90.00
#
_symmetry.space_group_name_H-M   'P 1'
#
loop_
_entity.id
_entity.type
_entity.pdbx_description
1 polymer ?
#
loop_
_entity_poly.entity_id
_entity_poly.type
_entity_poly.pdbx_seq_one_letter_code
_entity_poly.pdbx_strand_id
1 'polypeptide(L)' 'FQEVEANMMNQFSCNRTFPGARCGSPEDCENYFKKILNEKTASNCKCTGKHPHLLCTCQLKHKCLP' A
#
# COMPACT_ATOMS: atom_id res chain seq x y z
N PHE A 1 -20.77 -23.35 -3.13
CA PHE A 1 -20.62 -22.22 -2.19
C PHE A 1 -19.22 -21.70 -2.36
N GLN A 2 -19.05 -20.63 -3.14
CA GLN A 2 -18.80 -19.23 -2.71
C GLN A 2 -17.40 -18.87 -3.27
N GLU A 3 -17.04 -17.75 -3.89
CA GLU A 3 -17.60 -16.41 -4.04
C GLU A 3 -16.84 -15.67 -5.16
N VAL A 4 -17.56 -15.01 -6.07
CA VAL A 4 -17.28 -13.65 -6.61
C VAL A 4 -15.85 -13.32 -7.11
N GLU A 5 -15.49 -13.72 -8.34
CA GLU A 5 -14.45 -13.04 -9.14
C GLU A 5 -15.04 -12.05 -10.15
N ALA A 6 -16.26 -11.58 -9.90
CA ALA A 6 -16.79 -10.43 -10.63
C ALA A 6 -16.18 -9.16 -10.02
N ASN A 7 -15.39 -8.44 -10.82
CA ASN A 7 -15.15 -6.99 -10.67
C ASN A 7 -13.99 -6.49 -9.78
N MET A 8 -12.90 -7.25 -9.60
CA MET A 8 -11.66 -6.64 -9.11
C MET A 8 -11.00 -5.86 -10.26
N MET A 9 -11.42 -4.60 -10.46
CA MET A 9 -10.70 -3.62 -11.29
C MET A 9 -9.21 -3.75 -10.99
N ASN A 10 -8.37 -4.21 -11.93
CA ASN A 10 -6.93 -4.48 -11.79
C ASN A 10 -6.25 -3.66 -10.66
N GLN A 11 -6.26 -4.21 -9.44
CA GLN A 11 -5.61 -3.59 -8.29
C GLN A 11 -4.20 -4.15 -8.21
N PHE A 12 -3.20 -3.31 -8.45
CA PHE A 12 -1.79 -3.68 -8.41
C PHE A 12 -1.27 -3.53 -6.99
N SER A 13 -0.57 -4.55 -6.50
CA SER A 13 0.10 -4.48 -5.20
C SER A 13 1.43 -3.74 -5.33
N CYS A 14 1.59 -2.72 -4.51
CA CYS A 14 2.68 -1.76 -4.57
C CYS A 14 3.43 -1.71 -3.26
N ASN A 15 4.71 -2.07 -3.33
CA ASN A 15 5.58 -2.24 -2.17
C ASN A 15 6.58 -1.10 -2.13
N ARG A 16 6.60 -0.32 -1.04
CA ARG A 16 7.58 0.73 -0.82
C ARG A 16 8.15 0.62 0.59
N THR A 17 9.46 0.55 0.67
CA THR A 17 10.19 0.71 1.94
C THR A 17 10.49 2.18 2.16
N PHE A 18 10.23 2.69 3.37
CA PHE A 18 10.68 4.03 3.75
C PHE A 18 11.42 4.02 5.09
N PRO A 19 12.48 4.83 5.24
CA PRO A 19 13.22 4.94 6.48
C PRO A 19 12.46 5.80 7.50
N GLY A 20 12.60 5.47 8.79
CA GLY A 20 12.31 6.42 9.87
C GLY A 20 11.04 6.21 10.69
N ALA A 21 10.31 5.09 10.52
CA ALA A 21 9.18 4.80 11.41
C ALA A 21 9.08 3.31 11.81
N ARG A 22 8.41 3.08 12.93
CA ARG A 22 7.80 1.78 13.25
C ARG A 22 6.46 1.73 12.52
N CYS A 23 6.01 0.57 12.07
CA CYS A 23 4.61 0.43 11.65
C CYS A 23 3.72 0.76 12.85
N GLY A 24 3.20 1.99 12.90
CA GLY A 24 2.22 2.44 13.87
C GLY A 24 0.85 1.95 13.44
N SER A 25 0.42 2.36 12.25
CA SER A 25 -0.83 1.93 11.63
C SER A 25 -0.71 1.75 10.11
N PRO A 26 -1.57 0.92 9.48
CA PRO A 26 -1.66 0.82 8.02
C PRO A 26 -2.05 2.15 7.35
N GLU A 27 -2.74 3.04 8.08
CA GLU A 27 -3.08 4.39 7.64
C GLU A 27 -1.84 5.27 7.38
N ASP A 28 -0.71 5.02 8.05
CA ASP A 28 0.53 5.73 7.78
C ASP A 28 1.05 5.42 6.38
N CYS A 29 0.96 4.15 5.96
CA CYS A 29 1.28 3.74 4.60
C CYS A 29 0.35 4.41 3.59
N GLU A 30 -0.96 4.41 3.85
CA GLU A 30 -1.92 5.00 2.94
C GLU A 30 -1.71 6.51 2.78
N ASN A 31 -1.48 7.21 3.90
CA ASN A 31 -1.14 8.62 3.89
C ASN A 31 0.17 8.89 3.15
N TYR A 32 1.19 8.05 3.34
CA TYR A 32 2.46 8.18 2.63
C TYR A 32 2.26 8.03 1.11
N PHE A 33 1.56 6.98 0.67
CA PHE A 33 1.25 6.80 -0.74
C PHE A 33 0.46 7.99 -1.29
N LYS A 34 -0.62 8.41 -0.61
CA LYS A 34 -1.49 9.50 -1.09
C LYS A 34 -0.84 10.87 -1.07
N LYS A 35 -0.06 11.20 -0.04
CA LYS A 35 0.51 12.56 0.16
C LYS A 35 1.93 12.70 -0.40
N ILE A 36 2.77 11.69 -0.24
CA ILE A 36 4.19 11.74 -0.63
C ILE A 36 4.37 11.21 -2.05
N LEU A 37 3.80 10.05 -2.36
CA LEU A 37 3.88 9.46 -3.71
C LEU A 37 2.79 9.98 -4.66
N ASN A 38 1.87 10.82 -4.16
CA ASN A 38 0.71 11.33 -4.89
C ASN A 38 -0.20 10.23 -5.45
N GLU A 39 -0.14 9.05 -4.85
CA GLU A 39 -0.92 7.85 -5.19
C GLU A 39 -2.30 7.91 -4.53
N LYS A 40 -3.14 8.82 -5.02
CA LYS A 40 -4.50 9.05 -4.46
C LYS A 40 -5.39 7.82 -4.48
N THR A 41 -5.07 6.86 -5.35
CA THR A 41 -5.81 5.60 -5.49
C THR A 41 -5.37 4.50 -4.53
N ALA A 42 -4.37 4.76 -3.69
CA ALA A 42 -3.91 3.82 -2.68
C ALA A 42 -5.03 3.43 -1.71
N SER A 43 -5.22 2.13 -1.57
CA SER A 43 -6.19 1.50 -0.69
C SER A 43 -5.65 0.16 -0.18
N ASN A 44 -6.31 -0.42 0.83
CA ASN A 44 -5.95 -1.71 1.43
C ASN A 44 -4.45 -1.82 1.77
N CYS A 45 -3.92 -0.74 2.34
CA CYS A 45 -2.52 -0.67 2.72
C CYS A 45 -2.22 -1.59 3.89
N LYS A 46 -1.04 -2.20 3.86
CA LYS A 46 -0.48 -3.03 4.92
C LYS A 46 0.88 -2.47 5.28
N CYS A 47 1.15 -2.38 6.57
CA CYS A 47 2.47 -2.03 7.07
C CYS A 47 3.09 -3.28 7.68
N THR A 48 4.28 -3.65 7.21
CA THR A 48 5.06 -4.78 7.72
C THR A 48 6.50 -4.34 8.00
N GLY A 49 7.21 -5.03 8.88
CA GLY A 49 8.61 -4.75 9.18
C GLY A 49 8.85 -4.13 10.56
N LYS A 50 10.11 -4.15 10.97
CA LYS A 50 10.61 -3.57 12.22
C LYS A 50 11.68 -2.54 11.88
N HIS A 51 11.77 -1.50 12.70
CA HIS A 51 12.78 -0.45 12.57
C HIS A 51 14.18 -1.06 12.25
N PRO A 52 14.96 -0.49 11.32
CA PRO A 52 14.79 0.82 10.65
C PRO A 52 14.07 0.77 9.30
N HIS A 53 13.73 -0.42 8.79
CA HIS A 53 13.12 -0.59 7.47
C HIS A 53 11.71 -1.14 7.60
N LEU A 54 10.73 -0.25 7.43
CA LEU A 54 9.34 -0.65 7.28
C LEU A 54 9.02 -0.84 5.80
N LEU A 55 8.13 -1.78 5.51
CA LEU A 55 7.63 -2.13 4.20
C LEU A 55 6.12 -1.88 4.16
N CYS A 56 5.73 -0.91 3.36
CA CYS A 56 4.33 -0.64 3.08
C CYS A 56 3.91 -1.28 1.77
N THR A 57 2.81 -2.03 1.81
CA THR A 57 2.19 -2.64 0.64
C THR A 57 0.78 -2.07 0.48
N CYS A 58 0.52 -1.31 -0.57
CA CYS A 58 -0.80 -0.75 -0.89
C CYS A 58 -1.32 -1.29 -2.21
N GLN A 59 -2.64 -1.30 -2.39
CA GLN A 59 -3.28 -1.58 -3.69
C GLN A 59 -3.50 -0.27 -4.45
N LEU A 60 -3.10 -0.24 -5.72
CA LEU A 60 -3.28 0.89 -6.64
C LEU A 60 -4.13 0.47 -7.83
N LYS A 61 -4.76 1.44 -8.52
CA LYS A 61 -5.49 1.17 -9.77
C LYS A 61 -4.59 1.03 -11.01
N HIS A 62 -3.28 1.23 -10.86
CA HIS A 62 -2.29 1.10 -11.93
C HIS A 62 -1.02 0.45 -11.43
N LYS A 63 -0.18 0.01 -12.37
CA LYS A 63 1.13 -0.58 -12.05
C LYS A 63 1.96 0.41 -11.22
N CYS A 64 2.68 -0.15 -10.25
CA CYS A 64 3.72 0.60 -9.55
C CYS A 64 4.79 1.04 -10.53
N LEU A 65 5.11 2.33 -10.51
CA LEU A 65 6.34 2.81 -11.11
C LEU A 65 7.49 2.49 -10.14
N PRO A 66 8.66 2.02 -10.65
CA PRO A 66 9.84 1.72 -9.83
C PRO A 66 10.38 2.93 -9.08
#